data_AF-A0A418VEN5-F1
#
_entry.id   AF-A0A418VEN5-F1
#
_cell.length_a   1.000
_cell.length_b   1.000
_cell.length_c   1.000
_cell.angle_alpha   90.00
_cell.angle_beta   90.00
_cell.angle_gamma   90.00
#
_symmetry.space_group_name_H-M   'P 1'
#
loop_
_entity.id
_entity.type
_entity.pdbx_description
1 polymer ?
#
loop_
_entity_poly.entity_id
_entity_poly.type
_entity_poly.pdbx_seq_one_letter_code
_entity_poly.pdbx_strand_id
1 'polypeptide(L)'
;MIEPEIALLLTRLLCLTMQLHALDQGDQPSDEVEWQLESVYKQVVPMIRPDLPYAVFCEGEVYSVWINADGVTFQAQAAMSDSLEATG
;
A
#
# COMPACT_ATOMS: atom_id res chain seq x y z
N MET A 1 -8.21 -11.51 10.06
CA MET A 1 -6.82 -11.16 10.41
C MET A 1 -5.97 -11.57 9.22
N ILE A 2 -5.14 -10.68 8.69
CA ILE A 2 -4.30 -10.99 7.50
C ILE A 2 -3.06 -11.74 7.95
N GLU A 3 -2.54 -12.64 7.13
CA GLU A 3 -1.31 -13.37 7.44
C GLU A 3 -0.11 -12.40 7.44
N PRO A 4 0.87 -12.57 8.34
CA PRO A 4 2.00 -11.65 8.47
C PRO A 4 2.85 -11.57 7.20
N GLU A 5 2.95 -12.66 6.44
CA GLU A 5 3.61 -12.68 5.13
C GLU A 5 2.89 -11.78 4.11
N ILE A 6 1.55 -11.88 4.05
CA ILE A 6 0.72 -11.04 3.19
C ILE A 6 0.87 -9.56 3.60
N ALA A 7 0.87 -9.29 4.91
CA ALA A 7 1.08 -7.94 5.43
C ALA A 7 2.42 -7.35 4.96
N LEU A 8 3.51 -8.14 5.03
CA LEU A 8 4.84 -7.71 4.62
C LEU A 8 4.90 -7.44 3.10
N LEU A 9 4.31 -8.31 2.29
CA LEU A 9 4.27 -8.15 0.83
C LEU A 9 3.44 -6.92 0.44
N LEU A 10 2.29 -6.69 1.08
CA LEU A 10 1.46 -5.51 0.83
C LEU A 10 2.15 -4.21 1.27
N THR A 11 2.82 -4.18 2.43
CA THR A 11 3.62 -3.02 2.85
C THR A 11 4.74 -2.76 1.84
N ARG A 12 5.46 -3.79 1.39
CA ARG A 12 6.52 -3.62 0.38
C ARG A 12 5.97 -3.10 -0.96
N LEU A 13 4.83 -3.62 -1.40
CA LEU A 13 4.16 -3.17 -2.61
C LEU A 13 3.75 -1.70 -2.51
N LEU A 14 3.20 -1.28 -1.37
CA LEU A 14 2.85 0.11 -1.09
C LEU A 14 4.09 1.01 -1.16
N CYS A 15 5.18 0.65 -0.48
CA CYS A 15 6.42 1.44 -0.51
C CYS A 15 6.99 1.61 -1.92
N LEU A 16 6.98 0.55 -2.74
CA LEU A 16 7.43 0.61 -4.13
C LEU A 16 6.52 1.49 -4.99
N THR A 17 5.20 1.38 -4.79
CA THR A 17 4.21 2.22 -5.49
C THR A 17 4.40 3.71 -5.14
N MET A 18 4.63 4.02 -3.86
CA MET A 18 4.90 5.41 -3.43
C MET A 18 6.22 5.95 -3.98
N GLN A 19 7.26 5.12 -4.05
CA GLN A 19 8.54 5.51 -4.67
C GLN A 19 8.37 5.83 -6.17
N LEU A 20 7.58 5.03 -6.91
CA LEU A 20 7.24 5.33 -8.30
C LEU A 20 6.53 6.69 -8.42
N HIS A 21 5.52 6.95 -7.57
CA HIS A 21 4.81 8.24 -7.59
C HIS A 21 5.68 9.43 -7.21
N ALA A 22 6.67 9.26 -6.34
CA ALA A 22 7.62 10.31 -6.01
C ALA A 22 8.54 10.65 -7.19
N LEU A 23 8.85 9.65 -8.03
CA LEU A 23 9.68 9.79 -9.24
C LEU A 23 8.92 10.47 -10.39
N ASP A 24 7.59 10.30 -10.46
CA ASP A 24 6.68 10.98 -11.41
C ASP A 24 6.76 12.53 -11.38
N GLN A 25 7.47 13.13 -10.40
CA GLN A 25 7.80 14.56 -10.37
C GLN A 25 9.00 14.98 -11.25
N GLY A 26 9.56 14.09 -12.06
CA GLY A 26 10.51 14.45 -13.12
C GLY A 26 11.65 13.47 -13.39
N ASP A 27 11.76 12.39 -12.62
CA ASP A 27 12.75 11.33 -12.81
C ASP A 27 12.06 10.06 -13.33
N GLN A 28 12.66 9.41 -14.33
CA GLN A 28 12.16 8.11 -14.76
C GLN A 28 12.43 7.09 -13.65
N PRO A 29 11.44 6.26 -13.26
CA PRO A 29 11.69 5.20 -12.31
C PRO A 29 12.76 4.24 -12.84
N SER A 30 13.66 3.79 -11.96
CA SER A 30 14.67 2.81 -12.32
C SER A 30 14.01 1.49 -12.71
N ASP A 31 14.51 0.83 -13.77
CA ASP A 31 14.04 -0.50 -14.21
C ASP A 31 13.97 -1.52 -13.06
N GLU A 32 14.86 -1.39 -12.07
CA GLU A 32 14.88 -2.22 -10.87
C GLU A 32 13.62 -2.04 -10.00
N VAL A 33 13.11 -0.82 -9.85
CA VAL A 33 11.89 -0.54 -9.07
C VAL A 33 10.67 -1.11 -9.77
N GLU A 34 10.57 -0.93 -11.09
CA GLU A 34 9.48 -1.49 -11.89
C GLU A 34 9.48 -3.03 -11.84
N TRP A 35 10.66 -3.64 -11.98
CA TRP A 35 10.80 -5.10 -11.87
C TRP A 35 10.43 -5.61 -10.47
N GLN A 36 10.84 -4.92 -9.41
CA GLN A 36 10.47 -5.29 -8.05
C GLN A 36 8.96 -5.14 -7.81
N LEU A 37 8.35 -4.07 -8.32
CA LEU A 37 6.91 -3.86 -8.20
C LEU A 37 6.14 -5.00 -8.87
N GLU A 38 6.50 -5.36 -10.11
CA GLU A 38 5.88 -6.46 -10.84
C GLU A 38 6.07 -7.80 -10.12
N SER A 39 7.28 -8.07 -9.63
CA SER A 39 7.61 -9.30 -8.91
C SER A 39 6.81 -9.45 -7.62
N VAL A 40 6.69 -8.39 -6.83
CA VAL A 40 5.90 -8.39 -5.59
C VAL A 40 4.41 -8.50 -5.89
N TYR A 41 3.92 -7.80 -6.92
CA TYR A 41 2.53 -7.88 -7.37
C TYR A 41 2.13 -9.33 -7.72
N LYS A 42 2.94 -10.02 -8.54
CA LYS A 42 2.70 -11.42 -8.92
C LYS A 42 2.70 -12.39 -7.74
N GLN A 43 3.42 -12.07 -6.67
CA GLN A 43 3.44 -12.88 -5.44
C GLN A 43 2.21 -12.66 -4.57
N VAL A 44 1.77 -11.40 -4.41
CA VAL A 44 0.68 -11.08 -3.47
C VAL A 44 -0.71 -11.32 -4.05
N VAL A 45 -0.93 -11.06 -5.34
CA VAL A 45 -2.25 -11.22 -6.01
C VAL A 45 -2.89 -12.58 -5.76
N PRO A 46 -2.20 -13.73 -5.89
CA PRO A 46 -2.82 -15.04 -5.63
C PRO A 46 -3.14 -15.29 -4.15
N MET A 47 -2.58 -14.50 -3.23
CA MET A 47 -2.75 -14.66 -1.77
C MET A 47 -3.90 -13.82 -1.22
N ILE A 48 -4.37 -12.83 -1.97
CA ILE A 48 -5.41 -11.91 -1.55
C ILE A 48 -6.69 -12.11 -2.36
N ARG A 49 -7.80 -11.54 -1.85
CA ARG A 49 -9.02 -11.40 -2.62
C ARG A 49 -8.95 -10.09 -3.39
N PRO A 50 -9.21 -10.10 -4.70
CA PRO A 50 -9.29 -8.87 -5.47
C PRO A 50 -10.40 -7.97 -4.92
N ASP A 51 -10.24 -6.65 -5.09
CA ASP A 51 -11.22 -5.62 -4.73
C ASP A 51 -11.57 -5.50 -3.23
N LEU A 52 -10.85 -6.19 -2.33
CA LEU A 52 -10.96 -5.95 -0.88
C LEU A 52 -9.86 -4.99 -0.39
N PRO A 53 -10.18 -4.05 0.52
CA PRO A 53 -9.18 -3.25 1.20
C PRO A 53 -8.38 -4.08 2.19
N TYR A 54 -7.06 -3.92 2.16
CA TYR A 54 -6.15 -4.45 3.15
C TYR A 54 -5.49 -3.31 3.92
N ALA A 55 -5.63 -3.32 5.25
CA ALA A 55 -4.97 -2.35 6.11
C ALA A 55 -3.52 -2.76 6.36
N VAL A 56 -2.57 -1.87 6.04
CA VAL A 56 -1.14 -2.05 6.30
C VAL A 56 -0.54 -0.83 6.96
N PHE A 57 0.51 -1.03 7.76
CA PHE A 57 1.25 0.04 8.39
C PHE A 57 2.50 0.38 7.57
N CYS A 58 2.70 1.65 7.25
CA CYS A 58 3.84 2.16 6.50
C CYS A 58 4.25 3.53 7.06
N GLU A 59 5.52 3.68 7.42
CA GLU A 59 6.12 4.95 7.87
C GLU A 59 5.36 5.73 8.96
N GLY A 60 4.68 5.02 9.89
CA GLY A 60 3.94 5.68 10.98
C GLY A 60 2.44 5.85 10.73
N GLU A 61 1.98 5.56 9.51
CA GLU A 61 0.58 5.72 9.11
C GLU A 61 -0.02 4.36 8.70
N VAL A 62 -1.35 4.27 8.82
CA VAL A 62 -2.10 3.10 8.33
C VAL A 62 -2.68 3.43 6.96
N TYR A 63 -2.46 2.56 5.99
CA TYR A 63 -2.97 2.69 4.64
C TYR A 63 -3.97 1.57 4.35
N SER A 64 -5.09 1.91 3.72
CA SER A 64 -5.93 0.94 3.03
C SER A 64 -5.37 0.73 1.63
N VAL A 65 -5.05 -0.51 1.28
CA VAL A 65 -4.50 -0.88 -0.03
C VAL A 65 -5.49 -1.79 -0.74
N TRP A 66 -5.81 -1.46 -1.99
CA TRP A 66 -6.59 -2.29 -2.89
C TRP A 66 -5.72 -2.69 -4.08
N ILE A 67 -5.85 -3.95 -4.47
CA ILE A 67 -5.25 -4.46 -5.70
C ILE A 67 -6.39 -4.80 -6.66
N ASN A 68 -6.39 -4.12 -7.80
CA ASN A 68 -7.38 -4.26 -8.85
C ASN A 68 -6.70 -4.54 -10.20
N ALA A 69 -7.50 -4.65 -11.26
CA ALA A 69 -7.00 -4.91 -12.60
C ALA A 69 -6.09 -3.78 -13.14
N ASP A 70 -6.30 -2.55 -12.67
CA ASP A 70 -5.53 -1.37 -13.06
C ASP A 70 -4.22 -1.19 -12.26
N GLY A 71 -4.03 -1.97 -11.18
CA GLY A 71 -2.81 -1.98 -10.37
C GLY A 71 -3.07 -1.89 -8.87
N VAL A 72 -2.30 -1.05 -8.20
CA VAL A 72 -2.34 -0.87 -6.74
C VAL A 72 -2.87 0.53 -6.45
N THR A 73 -3.96 0.60 -5.69
CA THR A 73 -4.48 1.87 -5.19
C THR A 73 -4.38 1.88 -3.67
N PHE A 74 -4.11 3.04 -3.09
CA PHE A 74 -3.97 3.18 -1.65
C PHE A 74 -4.55 4.48 -1.14
N GLN A 75 -4.99 4.47 0.12
CA GLN A 75 -5.51 5.63 0.82
C GLN A 75 -4.99 5.61 2.25
N ALA A 76 -4.36 6.71 2.67
CA ALA A 76 -4.03 6.92 4.08
C ALA A 76 -5.33 6.93 4.89
N GLN A 77 -5.43 6.05 5.88
CA GLN A 77 -6.48 6.13 6.87
C GLN A 77 -6.11 7.30 7.76
N ALA A 78 -6.96 8.32 7.80
CA ALA A 78 -6.82 9.37 8.79
C ALA A 78 -6.66 8.70 10.15
N ALA A 79 -5.56 9.01 10.84
CA ALA A 79 -5.50 8.74 12.26
C ALA A 79 -6.81 9.27 12.82
N MET A 80 -7.56 8.43 13.54
CA MET A 80 -8.64 8.93 14.37
C MET A 80 -7.96 9.81 15.41
N SER A 81 -7.67 11.05 15.03
CA SER A 81 -7.43 12.14 15.95
C SER A 81 -8.73 12.20 16.70
N ASP A 82 -8.69 11.62 17.89
CA ASP A 82 -9.71 11.71 18.91
C ASP A 82 -10.18 13.17 18.95
N SER A 83 -11.28 13.46 18.26
CA SER A 83 -12.18 14.52 18.67
C SER A 83 -12.81 14.02 19.97
N LEU A 84 -11.99 13.97 21.02
CA LEU A 84 -12.45 14.04 22.39
C LEU A 84 -12.86 15.51 22.59
N GLU A 85 -13.94 15.90 21.93
CA GLU A 85 -14.70 17.07 22.37
C GLU A 85 -15.19 16.73 23.76
N ALA A 86 -14.49 17.28 24.74
CA ALA A 86 -14.91 17.41 26.12
C ALA A 86 -16.34 17.98 26.12
N THR A 87 -17.33 17.08 26.16
CA THR A 87 -18.73 17.44 26.34
C THR A 87 -19.16 16.86 27.67
N GLY A 88 -19.11 17.69 28.71
CA GLY A 88 -19.66 17.40 30.04
C GLY A 88 -18.79 17.87 31.18
#